data_AF-A0A1X2BXK9-F1
#
_entry.id   AF-A0A1X2BXK9-F1
#
_cell.length_a   1.000
_cell.length_b   1.000
_cell.length_c   1.000
_cell.angle_alpha   90.00
_cell.angle_beta   90.00
_cell.angle_gamma   90.00
#
_symmetry.space_group_name_H-M   'P 1'
#
loop_
_entity.id
_entity.type
_entity.pdbx_description
1 polymer ?
#
loop_
_entity_poly.entity_id
_entity_poly.type
_entity_poly.pdbx_seq_one_letter_code
_entity_poly.pdbx_strand_id
1 'polypeptide(L)'
;MVVAGWGPSSDWYRNIEANPAIEVVVGRRRFRPQHRVLDEPEAITVIADYERRNHWIGPIVRRGLSALIGWHYDGSEDARQRLVRQLPVVAFRPRSETHDATG
;
A
#
# COMPACT_ATOMS: atom_id res chain seq x y z
N MET A 1 4.15 0.69 -0.66
CA MET A 1 2.79 0.15 -0.43
C MET A 1 1.77 1.02 -1.15
N VAL A 2 0.59 0.49 -1.43
CA VAL A 2 -0.57 1.24 -1.93
C VAL A 2 -1.79 0.82 -1.11
N VAL A 3 -2.61 1.77 -0.70
CA VAL A 3 -3.89 1.51 -0.01
C VAL A 3 -5.01 1.53 -1.05
N ALA A 4 -5.87 0.52 -1.07
CA ALA A 4 -7.07 0.50 -1.89
C ALA A 4 -8.13 1.43 -1.29
N GLY A 5 -8.12 2.70 -1.72
CA GLY A 5 -8.94 3.76 -1.12
C GLY A 5 -10.46 3.57 -1.23
N TRP A 6 -10.93 2.86 -2.25
CA TRP A 6 -12.35 2.44 -2.37
C TRP A 6 -12.58 1.02 -1.84
N GLY A 7 -11.65 0.53 -1.01
CA GLY A 7 -11.68 -0.80 -0.44
C GLY A 7 -11.63 -1.90 -1.51
N PRO A 8 -12.16 -3.10 -1.20
CA PRO A 8 -12.21 -4.26 -2.10
C PRO A 8 -13.02 -4.05 -3.39
N SER A 9 -13.75 -2.93 -3.49
CA SER A 9 -14.49 -2.57 -4.70
C SER A 9 -13.62 -1.91 -5.77
N SER A 10 -12.39 -1.51 -5.45
CA SER A 10 -11.48 -0.86 -6.40
C SER A 10 -11.17 -1.80 -7.57
N ASP A 11 -11.47 -1.39 -8.81
CA ASP A 11 -11.24 -2.24 -9.99
C ASP A 11 -9.79 -2.69 -10.13
N TRP A 12 -8.83 -1.78 -9.88
CA TRP A 12 -7.41 -2.13 -9.91
C TRP A 12 -7.06 -3.18 -8.86
N TYR A 13 -7.68 -3.13 -7.67
CA TYR A 13 -7.44 -4.07 -6.59
C TYR A 13 -7.97 -5.47 -6.96
N ARG A 14 -9.20 -5.54 -7.48
CA ARG A 14 -9.78 -6.79 -7.99
C ARG A 14 -8.94 -7.39 -9.11
N ASN A 15 -8.43 -6.55 -10.01
CA ASN A 15 -7.61 -7.00 -11.12
C ASN A 15 -6.30 -7.64 -10.65
N ILE A 16 -5.63 -7.06 -9.66
CA ILE A 16 -4.38 -7.64 -9.12
C ILE A 16 -4.64 -8.84 -8.21
N GLU A 17 -5.82 -8.94 -7.59
CA GLU A 17 -6.20 -10.13 -6.83
C GLU A 17 -6.43 -11.32 -7.76
N ALA A 18 -7.04 -11.08 -8.92
CA ALA A 18 -7.30 -12.10 -9.92
C ALA A 18 -6.06 -12.44 -10.79
N ASN A 19 -5.15 -11.49 -11.00
CA ASN A 19 -4.04 -11.65 -11.95
C ASN A 19 -2.73 -11.00 -11.44
N PRO A 20 -1.55 -11.55 -11.79
CA PRO A 20 -0.26 -10.88 -11.55
C PRO A 20 -0.23 -9.45 -12.09
N ALA A 21 0.27 -8.49 -11.31
CA ALA A 21 0.41 -7.11 -11.77
C ALA A 21 1.45 -7.02 -12.90
N ILE A 22 1.06 -6.39 -14.01
CA ILE A 22 1.84 -6.38 -15.24
C ILE A 22 2.91 -5.29 -15.26
N GLU A 23 2.66 -4.14 -14.63
CA GLU A 23 3.57 -3.00 -14.63
C GLU A 23 3.28 -2.07 -13.45
N VAL A 24 4.35 -1.49 -12.88
CA VAL A 24 4.28 -0.33 -11.98
C VAL A 24 5.15 0.78 -12.56
N VAL A 25 4.58 1.98 -12.64
CA VAL A 25 5.25 3.20 -13.11
C VAL A 25 5.36 4.20 -11.95
N VAL A 26 6.58 4.55 -11.56
CA VAL A 26 6.85 5.55 -10.53
C VAL A 26 7.84 6.58 -11.09
N GLY A 27 7.33 7.76 -11.43
CA GLY A 27 8.10 8.78 -12.14
C GLY A 27 8.66 8.23 -13.46
N ARG A 28 9.99 8.20 -13.59
CA ARG A 28 10.68 7.66 -14.78
C ARG A 28 10.95 6.15 -14.72
N ARG A 29 10.68 5.50 -13.59
CA ARG A 29 10.96 4.08 -13.38
C ARG A 29 9.74 3.25 -13.79
N ARG A 30 9.96 2.24 -14.62
CA ARG A 30 8.96 1.23 -15.02
C ARG A 30 9.51 -0.16 -14.72
N PHE A 31 8.70 -1.04 -14.13
CA PHE A 31 9.10 -2.42 -13.84
C PHE A 31 7.90 -3.34 -13.70
N ARG A 32 8.11 -4.65 -13.95
CA ARG A 32 7.14 -5.69 -13.62
C ARG A 32 7.24 -6.03 -12.13
N PRO A 33 6.20 -5.81 -11.33
CA PRO A 33 6.26 -6.10 -9.90
C PRO A 33 5.97 -7.57 -9.58
N GLN A 34 6.38 -8.00 -8.40
CA GLN A 34 5.62 -8.94 -7.60
C GLN A 34 4.75 -8.15 -6.62
N HIS A 35 3.53 -8.63 -6.37
CA HIS A 35 2.62 -8.00 -5.42
C HIS A 35 2.02 -9.02 -4.46
N ARG A 36 1.62 -8.53 -3.30
CA ARG A 36 0.79 -9.28 -2.35
C ARG A 36 -0.03 -8.33 -1.48
N VAL A 37 -1.20 -8.79 -1.06
CA VAL A 37 -1.99 -8.15 -0.02
C VAL A 37 -1.30 -8.43 1.32
N LEU A 38 -1.14 -7.40 2.13
CA LEU A 38 -0.55 -7.53 3.47
C LEU A 38 -1.62 -8.03 4.45
N ASP A 39 -1.20 -8.88 5.40
CA ASP A 39 -2.02 -9.17 6.57
C ASP A 39 -2.09 -7.96 7.51
N GLU A 40 -3.02 -7.97 8.48
CA GLU A 40 -3.22 -6.85 9.40
C GLU A 40 -1.94 -6.46 10.17
N PRO A 41 -1.21 -7.38 10.83
CA PRO A 41 0.00 -7.02 11.58
C PRO A 41 1.07 -6.38 10.71
N GLU A 42 1.31 -6.91 9.51
CA GLU A 42 2.29 -6.34 8.61
C GLU A 42 1.84 -4.99 8.06
N ALA A 43 0.55 -4.85 7.69
CA ALA A 43 0.00 -3.60 7.21
C ALA A 43 0.14 -2.47 8.25
N ILE A 44 -0.16 -2.75 9.53
CA ILE A 44 0.03 -1.79 10.63
C ILE A 44 1.49 -1.35 10.71
N THR A 45 2.42 -2.31 10.67
CA THR A 45 3.85 -2.05 10.76
C THR A 45 4.34 -1.17 9.61
N VAL A 46 3.91 -1.48 8.38
CA VAL A 46 4.31 -0.73 7.18
C VAL A 46 3.72 0.69 7.18
N ILE A 47 2.46 0.86 7.62
CA ILE A 47 1.85 2.19 7.75
C ILE A 47 2.59 3.02 8.81
N ALA A 48 2.85 2.44 9.99
CA ALA A 48 3.57 3.13 11.06
C ALA A 48 4.99 3.56 10.63
N ASP A 49 5.72 2.70 9.91
CA ASP A 49 7.04 3.04 9.37
C ASP A 49 6.97 4.14 8.31
N TYR A 50 5.95 4.11 7.44
CA TYR A 50 5.71 5.17 6.47
C TYR A 50 5.41 6.52 7.16
N GLU A 51 4.55 6.54 8.16
CA GLU A 51 4.20 7.75 8.92
C GLU A 51 5.41 8.33 9.64
N ARG A 52 6.24 7.47 10.26
CA ARG A 52 7.48 7.88 10.93
C ARG A 52 8.47 8.53 9.95
N ARG A 53 8.67 7.92 8.77
CA ARG A 53 9.56 8.45 7.73
C ARG A 53 9.05 9.77 7.15
N ASN A 54 7.73 9.93 7.08
CA ASN A 54 7.05 11.06 6.48
C ASN A 54 6.43 12.01 7.51
N HIS A 55 6.98 12.08 8.73
CA HIS A 55 6.43 12.87 9.84
C HIS A 55 6.26 14.35 9.48
N TRP A 56 7.11 14.89 8.58
CA TRP A 56 7.03 16.26 8.07
C TRP A 56 5.72 16.55 7.30
N ILE A 57 5.13 15.55 6.62
CA ILE A 57 3.80 15.64 6.00
C ILE A 57 2.70 14.99 6.84
N GLY A 58 2.98 14.62 8.10
CA GLY A 58 2.04 13.93 8.97
C GLY A 58 0.62 14.55 9.00
N PRO A 59 0.48 15.88 9.15
CA PRO A 59 -0.83 16.53 9.13
C PRO A 59 -1.61 16.33 7.82
N ILE A 60 -0.91 16.36 6.68
CA ILE A 60 -1.50 16.19 5.35
C ILE A 60 -1.96 14.74 5.17
N VAL A 61 -1.12 13.77 5.56
CA VAL A 61 -1.45 12.34 5.51
C VAL A 61 -2.67 12.04 6.36
N ARG A 62 -2.71 12.53 7.61
CA ARG A 62 -3.86 12.35 8.53
C ARG A 62 -5.14 12.93 7.97
N ARG A 63 -5.08 14.14 7.37
CA ARG A 63 -6.24 14.78 6.76
C ARG A 63 -6.75 14.01 5.55
N GLY A 64 -5.84 13.55 4.68
CA GLY A 64 -6.18 12.73 3.51
C GLY A 64 -6.81 11.40 3.91
N LEU A 65 -6.21 10.69 4.87
CA LEU A 65 -6.76 9.44 5.38
C LEU A 65 -8.12 9.66 6.05
N SER A 66 -8.28 10.70 6.86
CA SER A 66 -9.57 11.01 7.51
C SER A 66 -10.68 11.26 6.48
N ALA A 67 -10.38 12.00 5.41
CA ALA A 67 -11.32 12.24 4.32
C ALA A 67 -11.68 10.96 3.56
N LEU A 68 -10.69 10.07 3.37
CA LEU A 68 -10.85 8.80 2.66
C LEU A 68 -11.73 7.81 3.45
N ILE A 69 -11.51 7.69 4.76
CA ILE A 69 -12.16 6.67 5.59
C ILE A 69 -13.46 7.13 6.26
N GLY A 70 -13.74 8.44 6.24
CA GLY A 70 -14.95 9.02 6.81
C GLY A 70 -14.95 9.15 8.34
N TRP A 71 -13.81 8.97 8.99
CA TRP A 71 -13.63 9.14 10.44
C TRP A 71 -12.27 9.75 10.76
N HIS A 72 -12.09 10.28 11.97
CA HIS A 72 -10.87 10.99 12.35
C HIS A 72 -9.67 10.05 12.51
N TYR A 73 -8.69 10.17 11.62
CA TYR A 73 -7.44 9.42 11.67
C TYR A 73 -6.34 10.25 12.32
N ASP A 74 -5.91 9.84 13.51
CA ASP A 74 -4.88 10.51 14.32
C ASP A 74 -3.49 9.85 14.23
N GLY A 75 -3.40 8.68 13.60
CA GLY A 75 -2.17 7.88 13.54
C GLY A 75 -1.83 7.19 14.88
N SER A 76 -2.81 7.01 15.77
CA SER A 76 -2.69 6.09 16.90
C SER A 76 -2.63 4.64 16.45
N GLU A 77 -2.28 3.73 17.35
CA GLU A 77 -2.28 2.29 17.06
C GLU A 77 -3.68 1.78 16.77
N ASP A 78 -4.68 2.15 17.58
CA ASP A 78 -6.08 1.82 17.35
C ASP A 78 -6.59 2.34 16.00
N ALA A 79 -6.23 3.57 15.63
CA ALA A 79 -6.58 4.10 14.31
C ALA A 79 -5.94 3.29 13.18
N ARG A 80 -4.67 2.88 13.31
CA ARG A 80 -4.03 1.99 12.31
C ARG A 80 -4.73 0.64 12.22
N GLN A 81 -5.07 0.01 13.34
CA GLN A 81 -5.81 -1.26 13.36
C GLN A 81 -7.17 -1.13 12.66
N ARG A 82 -7.91 -0.07 12.95
CA ARG A 82 -9.19 0.20 12.30
C ARG A 82 -9.03 0.44 10.79
N LEU A 83 -8.01 1.18 10.38
CA LEU A 83 -7.71 1.48 8.98
C LEU A 83 -7.45 0.20 8.17
N VAL A 84 -6.57 -0.69 8.65
CA VAL A 84 -6.18 -1.90 7.90
C VAL A 84 -7.31 -2.94 7.78
N ARG A 85 -8.26 -2.93 8.73
CA ARG A 85 -9.47 -3.76 8.65
C ARG A 85 -10.47 -3.24 7.62
N GLN A 86 -10.44 -1.95 7.34
CA GLN A 86 -11.36 -1.31 6.39
C GLN A 86 -10.81 -1.31 4.96
N LEU A 87 -9.50 -1.07 4.80
CA LEU A 87 -8.88 -0.85 3.50
C LEU A 87 -7.72 -1.82 3.28
N PRO A 88 -7.75 -2.62 2.19
CA PRO A 88 -6.63 -3.46 1.81
C PRO A 88 -5.34 -2.66 1.56
N VAL A 89 -4.23 -3.20 2.04
CA VAL A 89 -2.88 -2.65 1.81
C VAL A 89 -2.09 -3.62 0.95
N VAL A 90 -1.54 -3.12 -0.15
CA VAL A 90 -0.81 -3.93 -1.13
C VAL A 90 0.65 -3.52 -1.14
N ALA A 91 1.54 -4.51 -1.02
CA ALA A 91 2.96 -4.32 -1.24
C ALA A 91 3.31 -4.67 -2.69
N PHE A 92 4.10 -3.80 -3.32
CA PHE A 92 4.72 -4.03 -4.61
C PHE A 92 6.23 -4.04 -4.43
N ARG A 93 6.91 -5.03 -5.01
CA ARG A 93 8.36 -5.10 -5.09
C ARG A 93 8.77 -5.36 -6.54
N PRO A 94 9.87 -4.77 -7.04
CA PRO A 94 10.41 -5.18 -8.31
C PRO A 94 10.64 -6.69 -8.31
N ARG A 95 10.24 -7.38 -9.39
CA ARG A 95 10.64 -8.77 -9.56
C ARG A 95 12.16 -8.79 -9.65
N SER A 96 12.82 -9.58 -8.81
CA SER A 96 14.23 -9.90 -9.04
C SER A 96 14.29 -10.62 -10.36
N GLU A 97 14.79 -9.96 -11.41
CA GLU A 97 15.22 -10.68 -12.60
C GLU A 97 16.46 -11.45 -12.16
N THR A 98 16.32 -12.75 -11.92
CA THR A 98 17.48 -13.63 -11.92
C THR A 98 18.06 -13.48 -13.32
N HIS A 99 19.14 -12.71 -13.43
CA HIS A 99 20.01 -12.76 -14.58
C HIS A 99 20.60 -14.18 -14.54
N ASP A 100 19.97 -15.13 -15.23
CA ASP A 100 20.63 -16.38 -15.59
C ASP A 100 21.80 -15.97 -16.49
N ALA A 101 22.96 -15.80 -15.88
CA ALA A 101 24.23 -15.79 -16.59
C ALA A 101 24.43 -17.23 -17.12
N THR A 102 23.88 -17.49 -18.29
CA THR A 102 24.29 -18.61 -19.14
C THR A 102 24.73 -18.02 -20.47
N GLY A 103 26.03 -18.11 -20.73
CA GLY A 103 26.71 -17.63 -21.93
C GLY A 103 28.21 -17.62 -21.71
#